data_AF-A0A957YXR3-F1
#
_entry.id   AF-A0A957YXR3-F1
#
_cell.length_a   1.000
_cell.length_b   1.000
_cell.length_c   1.000
_cell.angle_alpha   90.00
_cell.angle_beta   90.00
_cell.angle_gamma   90.00
#
_symmetry.space_group_name_H-M   'P 1'
#
loop_
_entity.id
_entity.type
_entity.pdbx_description
1 polymer ?
#
loop_
_entity_poly.entity_id
_entity_poly.type
_entity_poly.pdbx_seq_one_letter_code
_entity_poly.pdbx_strand_id
1 'polypeptide(L)'
;MMHECKPQETSDEGLHNPILLPPTDRQRTRRQVGFMLFGGTTLLALLVLLMAGWSAVAARGLRQSVPTLPPINILPNGVAAGDVDQNSAVLWARSGFTGIVTFTYHITPSGSLVAVAQVITNTTVPAKVLITGLEANTRYVYTATNSEGQEGSGHFQTPAEVGTTTGLRIGASGDWRGELRPYPALANVPARDLNLFIKLGDTIYADYPSPAVPLTQTTTITDFRKKQNEVYGLQQARNIWAEVQASTSVLAVIDDHEVTNNFAGGATADTDPRFPETTGLINDTALFETGLQAFQEYNPIHSQVYSTTGDARTDGEVNLYRHRTYGSDAAIFLLDARSFRDQAIAPINAANPFLDLPRFVGESFQPGRTLLGATQLAQLKTDLLDAQAAGVTWKFVAVPEPIQLLGPAGAEDRFEGYAAERTELLDFIVQNEILNVVFVAADYHGTIVNNL
;
A
#
# COMPACT_ATOMS: atom_id res chain seq x y z
N MET A 1 -12.17 -58.33 -20.95
CA MET A 1 -12.28 -59.39 -19.93
C MET A 1 -12.67 -58.71 -18.64
N MET A 2 -13.89 -58.99 -18.19
CA MET A 2 -14.44 -58.48 -16.93
C MET A 2 -13.77 -59.18 -15.75
N HIS A 3 -13.49 -58.45 -14.68
CA HIS A 3 -13.55 -59.03 -13.34
C HIS A 3 -14.14 -58.03 -12.35
N GLU A 4 -15.38 -58.33 -11.98
CA GLU A 4 -16.09 -57.87 -10.80
C GLU A 4 -15.34 -58.30 -9.53
N CYS A 5 -15.39 -57.46 -8.49
CA CYS A 5 -15.19 -57.92 -7.12
C CYS A 5 -16.36 -57.41 -6.28
N LYS A 6 -17.15 -58.34 -5.76
CA LYS A 6 -18.27 -58.12 -4.83
C LYS A 6 -17.78 -58.20 -3.37
N PRO A 7 -18.55 -57.64 -2.42
CA PRO A 7 -18.08 -57.27 -1.08
C PRO A 7 -18.25 -58.38 -0.05
N GLN A 8 -17.59 -58.21 1.10
CA GLN A 8 -17.71 -59.08 2.27
C GLN A 8 -18.22 -58.26 3.45
N GLU A 9 -19.44 -58.57 3.91
CA GLU A 9 -19.99 -58.17 5.22
C GLU A 9 -19.51 -59.15 6.30
N THR A 10 -19.18 -58.65 7.49
CA THR A 10 -19.51 -59.31 8.78
C THR A 10 -19.56 -58.28 9.93
N SER A 11 -20.78 -58.08 10.43
CA SER A 11 -21.24 -58.04 11.84
C SER A 11 -20.67 -57.08 12.88
N ASP A 12 -21.63 -56.35 13.46
CA ASP A 12 -21.73 -55.55 14.68
C ASP A 12 -21.20 -56.17 15.99
N GLU A 13 -20.76 -55.27 16.89
CA GLU A 13 -21.12 -55.08 18.32
C GLU A 13 -20.01 -54.19 18.94
N GLY A 14 -20.20 -53.08 19.66
CA GLY A 14 -21.32 -52.33 20.20
C GLY A 14 -20.76 -51.34 21.25
N LEU A 15 -21.57 -50.32 21.60
CA LEU A 15 -21.50 -49.40 22.77
C LEU A 15 -20.85 -47.99 22.62
N HIS A 16 -21.74 -47.01 22.39
CA HIS A 16 -22.04 -45.79 23.21
C HIS A 16 -20.89 -44.99 23.86
N ASN A 17 -20.85 -43.65 23.89
CA ASN A 17 -21.80 -42.56 23.63
C ASN A 17 -21.02 -41.23 23.51
N PRO A 18 -21.60 -40.16 22.93
CA PRO A 18 -20.93 -38.87 22.66
C PRO A 18 -20.97 -37.89 23.83
N ILE A 19 -19.94 -37.03 23.93
CA ILE A 19 -19.88 -35.93 24.91
C ILE A 19 -20.65 -34.73 24.37
N LEU A 20 -21.78 -34.45 25.03
CA LEU A 20 -22.57 -33.22 24.97
C LEU A 20 -21.93 -32.14 25.85
N LEU A 21 -21.78 -30.93 25.29
CA LEU A 21 -21.52 -29.69 26.05
C LEU A 21 -22.83 -29.17 26.67
N PRO A 22 -22.82 -28.72 27.95
CA PRO A 22 -23.94 -27.99 28.52
C PRO A 22 -23.67 -26.47 28.64
N PRO A 23 -24.73 -25.67 28.92
CA PRO A 23 -24.88 -24.31 28.42
C PRO A 23 -24.58 -23.20 29.44
N THR A 24 -24.61 -21.96 28.92
CA THR A 24 -24.65 -20.68 29.64
C THR A 24 -25.88 -20.52 30.54
N ASP A 25 -25.69 -20.01 31.76
CA ASP A 25 -26.72 -19.18 32.42
C ASP A 25 -26.12 -18.15 33.40
N ARG A 26 -26.77 -16.98 33.45
CA ARG A 26 -26.48 -15.83 34.31
C ARG A 26 -27.06 -16.07 35.71
N GLN A 27 -26.36 -15.70 36.79
CA GLN A 27 -27.03 -15.10 37.95
C GLN A 27 -26.14 -14.08 38.69
N ARG A 28 -26.76 -12.92 38.97
CA ARG A 28 -26.30 -11.89 39.91
C ARG A 28 -26.48 -12.39 41.34
N THR A 29 -25.50 -12.17 42.21
CA THR A 29 -25.73 -12.05 43.66
C THR A 29 -24.85 -10.97 44.27
N ARG A 30 -25.52 -10.00 44.91
CA ARG A 30 -24.97 -9.01 45.83
C ARG A 30 -24.35 -9.70 47.06
N ARG A 31 -23.21 -9.23 47.54
CA ARG A 31 -22.88 -9.25 48.97
C ARG A 31 -22.21 -7.94 49.38
N GLN A 32 -22.90 -7.23 50.29
CA GLN A 32 -22.36 -6.22 51.18
C GLN A 32 -21.51 -6.91 52.25
N VAL A 33 -20.38 -6.31 52.64
CA VAL A 33 -19.81 -6.45 53.98
C VAL A 33 -19.27 -5.08 54.39
N GLY A 34 -19.74 -4.58 55.53
CA GLY A 34 -19.31 -3.33 56.14
C GLY A 34 -18.23 -3.52 57.21
N PHE A 35 -17.39 -2.49 57.31
CA PHE A 35 -16.75 -1.85 58.47
C PHE A 35 -16.31 -2.65 59.71
N MET A 36 -15.03 -2.41 60.10
CA MET A 36 -14.66 -1.97 61.46
C MET A 36 -13.37 -1.13 61.45
N LEU A 37 -13.43 0.02 62.13
CA LEU A 37 -12.35 0.96 62.44
C LEU A 37 -11.59 0.57 63.72
N PHE A 38 -10.33 1.03 63.84
CA PHE A 38 -9.68 1.65 65.02
C PHE A 38 -8.31 2.20 64.53
N GLY A 39 -7.79 3.40 64.83
CA GLY A 39 -8.20 4.53 65.64
C GLY A 39 -7.10 5.62 65.65
N GLY A 40 -7.50 6.88 65.91
CA GLY A 40 -6.71 7.90 66.65
C GLY A 40 -5.93 8.96 65.85
N THR A 41 -6.50 10.14 65.51
CA THR A 41 -6.58 11.41 66.28
C THR A 41 -5.26 12.22 66.35
N THR A 42 -5.12 13.29 65.55
CA THR A 42 -5.25 14.74 65.88
C THR A 42 -3.92 15.43 66.25
N LEU A 43 -3.49 16.45 65.50
CA LEU A 43 -3.55 17.87 65.90
C LEU A 43 -2.91 18.78 64.84
N LEU A 44 -3.59 19.89 64.56
CA LEU A 44 -3.19 21.00 63.70
C LEU A 44 -2.92 22.20 64.63
N ALA A 45 -1.78 22.88 64.54
CA ALA A 45 -1.63 24.25 65.08
C ALA A 45 -0.41 24.98 64.50
N LEU A 46 -0.69 26.24 64.17
CA LEU A 46 0.15 27.34 63.68
C LEU A 46 1.56 27.45 64.28
N LEU A 47 2.51 27.94 63.49
CA LEU A 47 3.33 29.09 63.92
C LEU A 47 3.83 29.90 62.71
N VAL A 48 3.55 31.19 62.77
CA VAL A 48 4.02 32.24 61.85
C VAL A 48 5.08 33.06 62.59
N LEU A 49 6.13 33.43 61.85
CA LEU A 49 7.10 34.52 62.09
C LEU A 49 8.13 34.36 63.23
N LEU A 50 9.40 34.20 62.84
CA LEU A 50 10.46 35.13 63.25
C LEU A 50 11.63 35.10 62.26
N MET A 51 12.03 36.30 61.88
CA MET A 51 12.90 36.66 60.77
C MET A 51 14.38 36.63 61.11
N ALA A 52 15.17 36.73 60.03
CA ALA A 52 16.43 37.46 59.90
C ALA A 52 17.72 36.64 60.05
N GLY A 53 18.49 36.65 58.95
CA GLY A 53 19.92 36.37 58.98
C GLY A 53 20.40 35.50 57.83
N TRP A 54 20.48 36.08 56.63
CA TRP A 54 21.76 36.21 55.90
C TRP A 54 21.52 36.76 54.50
N SER A 55 21.95 38.01 54.35
CA SER A 55 22.07 38.68 53.06
C SER A 55 23.36 38.25 52.37
N ALA A 56 23.27 38.19 51.04
CA ALA A 56 24.34 38.32 50.05
C ALA A 56 25.24 37.10 49.77
N VAL A 57 24.88 36.33 48.73
CA VAL A 57 25.83 35.88 47.69
C VAL A 57 25.13 35.84 46.32
N ALA A 58 25.68 36.62 45.39
CA ALA A 58 25.66 36.51 43.93
C ALA A 58 24.32 36.28 43.19
N ALA A 59 23.80 37.35 42.61
CA ALA A 59 23.01 37.29 41.39
C ALA A 59 23.86 36.73 40.23
N ARG A 60 23.87 35.41 40.05
CA ARG A 60 24.11 34.78 38.75
C ARG A 60 22.76 34.35 38.23
N GLY A 61 22.30 35.01 37.18
CA GLY A 61 21.08 34.63 36.47
C GLY A 61 21.19 33.19 35.99
N LEU A 62 20.54 32.28 36.72
CA LEU A 62 20.15 30.98 36.19
C LEU A 62 19.10 31.28 35.12
N ARG A 63 19.54 31.44 33.87
CA ARG A 63 18.68 31.14 32.73
C ARG A 63 18.34 29.67 32.89
N GLN A 64 17.17 29.38 33.45
CA GLN A 64 16.53 28.10 33.22
C GLN A 64 16.39 28.01 31.71
N SER A 65 17.21 27.17 31.08
CA SER A 65 16.94 26.69 29.75
C SER A 65 15.60 25.97 29.85
N VAL A 66 14.54 26.65 29.41
CA VAL A 66 13.31 25.96 29.01
C VAL A 66 13.80 24.84 28.08
N PRO A 67 13.46 23.56 28.32
CA PRO A 67 13.73 22.54 27.33
C PRO A 67 13.03 23.00 26.06
N THR A 68 13.78 23.49 25.09
CA THR A 68 13.23 23.66 23.75
C THR A 68 12.85 22.25 23.36
N LEU A 69 11.55 22.00 23.21
CA LEU A 69 11.08 20.82 22.51
C LEU A 69 12.01 20.67 21.28
N PRO A 70 12.57 19.48 21.01
CA PRO A 70 13.35 19.30 19.79
C PRO A 70 12.52 19.88 18.65
N PRO A 71 13.12 20.65 17.72
CA PRO A 71 12.36 21.24 16.63
C PRO A 71 11.52 20.12 16.04
N ILE A 72 10.20 20.25 16.11
CA ILE A 72 9.27 19.31 15.49
C ILE A 72 9.78 19.21 14.06
N ASN A 73 10.21 18.04 13.61
CA ASN A 73 10.70 17.91 12.25
C ASN A 73 9.49 18.10 11.32
N ILE A 74 9.41 19.23 10.60
CA ILE A 74 8.19 19.65 9.87
C ILE A 74 8.25 19.24 8.40
N LEU A 75 9.01 18.19 8.09
CA LEU A 75 8.69 17.25 7.03
C LEU A 75 7.89 16.08 7.64
N PRO A 76 6.58 16.25 7.92
CA PRO A 76 5.80 15.34 8.77
C PRO A 76 5.73 13.90 8.27
N ASN A 77 5.91 13.69 6.96
CA ASN A 77 5.85 12.39 6.32
C ASN A 77 7.22 11.91 5.81
N GLY A 78 8.30 12.62 6.18
CA GLY A 78 9.65 12.36 5.70
C GLY A 78 9.85 12.74 4.23
N VAL A 79 10.79 12.04 3.60
CA VAL A 79 11.16 12.20 2.19
C VAL A 79 11.09 10.85 1.50
N ALA A 80 10.90 10.86 0.19
CA ALA A 80 10.82 9.64 -0.60
C ALA A 80 11.45 9.82 -1.98
N ALA A 81 11.94 8.73 -2.54
CA ALA A 81 12.25 8.60 -3.95
C ALA A 81 11.44 7.44 -4.52
N GLY A 82 10.91 7.58 -5.73
CA GLY A 82 10.13 6.54 -6.36
C GLY A 82 10.01 6.73 -7.86
N ASP A 83 9.30 5.79 -8.50
CA ASP A 83 9.25 5.68 -9.97
C ASP A 83 10.63 5.70 -10.63
N VAL A 84 11.66 5.26 -9.88
CA VAL A 84 13.05 5.27 -10.32
C VAL A 84 13.19 4.34 -11.52
N ASP A 85 13.78 4.86 -12.59
CA ASP A 85 14.23 4.09 -13.74
C ASP A 85 15.74 4.29 -13.93
N GLN A 86 16.28 3.82 -15.06
CA GLN A 86 17.72 3.85 -15.33
C GLN A 86 18.29 5.27 -15.44
N ASN A 87 17.46 6.29 -15.73
CA ASN A 87 17.89 7.66 -15.97
C ASN A 87 17.05 8.74 -15.26
N SER A 88 16.05 8.36 -14.47
CA SER A 88 15.12 9.29 -13.85
C SER A 88 14.64 8.80 -12.48
N ALA A 89 14.15 9.74 -11.68
CA ALA A 89 13.53 9.46 -10.39
C ALA A 89 12.53 10.58 -10.04
N VAL A 90 11.50 10.26 -9.27
CA VAL A 90 10.66 11.26 -8.61
C VAL A 90 11.14 11.45 -7.19
N LEU A 91 11.57 12.67 -6.85
CA LEU A 91 11.84 13.06 -5.48
C LEU A 91 10.59 13.70 -4.86
N TRP A 92 10.31 13.34 -3.62
CA TRP A 92 9.09 13.69 -2.92
C TRP A 92 9.39 14.11 -1.48
N ALA A 93 8.70 15.16 -1.02
CA ALA A 93 8.72 15.56 0.39
C ALA A 93 7.47 16.39 0.70
N ARG A 94 6.81 16.12 1.82
CA ARG A 94 5.74 17.01 2.29
C ARG A 94 6.30 18.01 3.29
N SER A 95 6.14 19.30 2.98
CA SER A 95 6.47 20.41 3.88
C SER A 95 5.25 20.81 4.71
N GLY A 96 5.43 21.05 6.02
CA GLY A 96 4.41 21.69 6.85
C GLY A 96 4.32 23.21 6.67
N PHE A 97 5.11 23.79 5.78
CA PHE A 97 5.09 25.21 5.42
C PHE A 97 4.89 25.39 3.92
N THR A 98 4.21 26.48 3.56
CA THR A 98 4.21 26.98 2.18
C THR A 98 5.55 27.63 1.85
N GLY A 99 5.86 27.77 0.56
CA GLY A 99 7.11 28.32 0.08
C GLY A 99 7.89 27.33 -0.77
N ILE A 100 9.20 27.55 -0.90
CA ILE A 100 10.05 26.72 -1.75
C ILE A 100 10.48 25.47 -0.98
N VAL A 101 10.30 24.29 -1.58
CA VAL A 101 11.03 23.08 -1.20
C VAL A 101 12.11 22.84 -2.26
N THR A 102 13.35 22.82 -1.82
CA THR A 102 14.52 22.53 -2.66
C THR A 102 14.93 21.09 -2.45
N PHE A 103 15.09 20.34 -3.53
CA PHE A 103 15.72 19.03 -3.53
C PHE A 103 17.12 19.18 -4.07
N THR A 104 18.11 18.73 -3.30
CA THR A 104 19.48 18.55 -3.79
C THR A 104 19.79 17.07 -3.92
N TYR A 105 20.57 16.68 -4.92
CA TYR A 105 20.99 15.29 -5.12
C TYR A 105 22.37 15.20 -5.76
N HIS A 106 23.08 14.12 -5.48
CA HIS A 106 24.42 13.86 -6.03
C HIS A 106 24.74 12.36 -6.01
N ILE A 107 25.71 11.97 -6.86
CA ILE A 107 26.29 10.63 -6.88
C ILE A 107 27.21 10.45 -5.67
N THR A 108 27.11 9.31 -4.99
CA THR A 108 28.06 8.96 -3.92
C THR A 108 29.32 8.29 -4.47
N PRO A 109 30.54 8.62 -4.00
CA PRO A 109 30.88 9.59 -2.94
C PRO A 109 31.27 11.00 -3.43
N SER A 110 31.26 11.30 -4.74
CA SER A 110 31.96 12.47 -5.27
C SER A 110 31.26 13.21 -6.43
N GLY A 111 29.96 13.00 -6.61
CA GLY A 111 29.19 13.71 -7.63
C GLY A 111 29.01 15.20 -7.31
N SER A 112 28.88 16.02 -8.35
CA SER A 112 28.46 17.42 -8.21
C SER A 112 27.03 17.50 -7.67
N LEU A 113 26.79 18.43 -6.76
CA LEU A 113 25.46 18.68 -6.21
C LEU A 113 24.58 19.36 -7.26
N VAL A 114 23.44 18.75 -7.56
CA VAL A 114 22.39 19.32 -8.42
C VAL A 114 21.23 19.74 -7.53
N ALA A 115 20.59 20.88 -7.85
CA ALA A 115 19.45 21.39 -7.10
C ALA A 115 18.25 21.62 -8.04
N VAL A 116 17.07 21.19 -7.61
CA VAL A 116 15.78 21.47 -8.22
C VAL A 116 14.81 21.93 -7.14
N ALA A 117 13.78 22.68 -7.48
CA ALA A 117 12.88 23.22 -6.47
C ALA A 117 11.44 23.29 -6.98
N GLN A 118 10.50 23.21 -6.04
CA GLN A 118 9.09 23.42 -6.28
C GLN A 118 8.51 24.38 -5.24
N VAL A 119 7.61 25.26 -5.69
CA VAL A 119 6.84 26.13 -4.80
C VAL A 119 5.58 25.40 -4.36
N ILE A 120 5.36 25.32 -3.04
CA ILE A 120 4.20 24.68 -2.44
C ILE A 120 3.31 25.77 -1.84
N THR A 121 2.05 25.82 -2.27
CA THR A 121 1.06 26.80 -1.81
C THR A 121 0.03 26.21 -0.84
N ASN A 122 0.02 24.88 -0.70
CA ASN A 122 -0.86 24.14 0.20
C ASN A 122 -0.04 23.08 0.95
N THR A 123 0.03 23.18 2.27
CA THR A 123 0.82 22.28 3.12
C THR A 123 0.25 20.85 3.19
N THR A 124 -0.92 20.60 2.64
CA THR A 124 -1.50 19.24 2.51
C THR A 124 -1.13 18.56 1.19
N VAL A 125 -0.49 19.28 0.26
CA VAL A 125 -0.01 18.75 -1.02
C VAL A 125 1.52 18.63 -0.95
N PRO A 126 2.08 17.43 -1.06
CA PRO A 126 3.52 17.24 -1.07
C PRO A 126 4.21 17.87 -2.28
N ALA A 127 5.48 18.22 -2.11
CA ALA A 127 6.37 18.56 -3.21
C ALA A 127 6.77 17.30 -3.98
N LYS A 128 6.71 17.33 -5.30
CA LYS A 128 7.14 16.26 -6.21
C LYS A 128 7.90 16.85 -7.40
N VAL A 129 9.10 16.34 -7.66
CA VAL A 129 9.92 16.74 -8.81
C VAL A 129 10.44 15.50 -9.54
N LEU A 130 10.25 15.45 -10.86
CA LEU A 130 10.91 14.48 -11.72
C LEU A 130 12.31 15.00 -12.05
N ILE A 131 13.33 14.22 -11.70
CA ILE A 131 14.71 14.45 -12.11
C ILE A 131 15.08 13.45 -13.21
N THR A 132 15.86 13.89 -14.19
CA THR A 132 16.22 13.11 -15.38
C THR A 132 17.72 13.26 -15.68
N GLY A 133 18.24 12.44 -16.60
CA GLY A 133 19.66 12.46 -16.96
C GLY A 133 20.55 11.83 -15.89
N LEU A 134 20.00 10.94 -15.07
CA LEU A 134 20.75 10.15 -14.10
C LEU A 134 21.56 9.06 -14.81
N GLU A 135 22.65 8.65 -14.18
CA GLU A 135 23.47 7.53 -14.62
C GLU A 135 22.82 6.22 -14.15
N ALA A 136 22.75 5.21 -15.02
CA ALA A 136 22.28 3.87 -14.66
C ALA A 136 23.25 3.17 -13.69
N ASN A 137 22.74 2.23 -12.89
CA ASN A 137 23.49 1.51 -11.86
C ASN A 137 24.22 2.41 -10.84
N THR A 138 23.61 3.53 -10.47
CA THR A 138 24.27 4.56 -9.66
C THR A 138 23.46 4.89 -8.42
N ARG A 139 24.15 4.95 -7.28
CA ARG A 139 23.55 5.34 -6.00
C ARG A 139 23.59 6.85 -5.82
N TYR A 140 22.41 7.42 -5.67
CA TYR A 140 22.19 8.84 -5.40
C TYR A 140 21.77 9.04 -3.95
N VAL A 141 22.31 10.09 -3.33
CA VAL A 141 21.79 10.64 -2.06
C VAL A 141 21.10 11.95 -2.39
N TYR A 142 19.96 12.18 -1.75
CA TYR A 142 19.19 13.40 -1.92
C TYR A 142 18.75 13.99 -0.57
N THR A 143 18.56 15.31 -0.56
CA THR A 143 18.08 16.08 0.59
C THR A 143 16.98 17.02 0.13
N ALA A 144 15.84 17.01 0.81
CA ALA A 144 14.79 18.00 0.67
C ALA A 144 14.90 19.03 1.79
N THR A 145 14.90 20.31 1.45
CA THR A 145 14.97 21.44 2.38
C THR A 145 13.74 22.33 2.16
N ASN A 146 12.93 22.56 3.20
CA ASN A 146 11.76 23.45 3.10
C ASN A 146 12.13 24.94 3.26
N SER A 147 11.13 25.82 3.15
CA SER A 147 11.28 27.28 3.25
C SER A 147 11.81 27.77 4.60
N GLU A 148 11.68 26.96 5.64
CA GLU A 148 12.18 27.23 6.99
C GLU A 148 13.57 26.60 7.24
N GLY A 149 14.22 26.07 6.20
CA GLY A 149 15.55 25.47 6.29
C GLY A 149 15.58 24.09 6.94
N GLN A 150 14.45 23.39 7.00
CA GLN A 150 14.37 22.07 7.62
C GLN A 150 14.57 20.98 6.59
N GLU A 151 15.33 19.96 6.98
CA GLU A 151 15.86 18.98 6.05
C GLU A 151 15.43 17.55 6.35
N GLY A 152 15.26 16.78 5.29
CA GLY A 152 15.14 15.33 5.31
C GLY A 152 15.97 14.75 4.18
N SER A 153 16.66 13.65 4.42
CA SER A 153 17.53 13.02 3.43
C SER A 153 17.20 11.55 3.24
N GLY A 154 17.46 11.05 2.05
CA GLY A 154 17.32 9.65 1.69
C GLY A 154 18.28 9.28 0.58
N HIS A 155 18.17 8.05 0.09
CA HIS A 155 18.94 7.59 -1.05
C HIS A 155 18.11 6.63 -1.92
N PHE A 156 18.53 6.51 -3.18
CA PHE A 156 18.01 5.52 -4.11
C PHE A 156 19.14 5.05 -5.04
N GLN A 157 18.89 3.97 -5.78
CA GLN A 157 19.79 3.47 -6.81
C GLN A 157 19.02 3.32 -8.12
N THR A 158 19.56 3.88 -9.19
CA THR A 158 19.05 3.64 -10.54
C THR A 158 19.35 2.20 -10.93
N PRO A 159 18.41 1.48 -11.58
CA PRO A 159 18.66 0.15 -12.10
C PRO A 159 19.83 0.12 -13.10
N ALA A 160 20.47 -1.05 -13.24
CA ALA A 160 21.50 -1.24 -14.25
C ALA A 160 20.92 -1.41 -15.66
N GLU A 161 21.75 -1.17 -16.67
CA GLU A 161 21.41 -1.45 -18.07
C GLU A 161 21.34 -2.96 -18.35
N VAL A 162 20.42 -3.36 -19.22
CA VAL A 162 20.33 -4.74 -19.72
C VAL A 162 21.69 -5.14 -20.31
N GLY A 163 22.13 -6.36 -19.99
CA GLY A 163 23.49 -6.85 -20.26
C GLY A 163 24.41 -6.75 -19.05
N THR A 164 23.98 -6.10 -17.97
CA THR A 164 24.70 -6.04 -16.68
C THR A 164 23.96 -6.84 -15.61
N THR A 165 24.69 -7.58 -14.79
CA THR A 165 24.14 -8.32 -13.64
C THR A 165 24.73 -7.74 -12.36
N THR A 166 23.88 -7.23 -11.47
CA THR A 166 24.26 -6.61 -10.19
C THR A 166 23.58 -7.26 -8.99
N GLY A 167 22.65 -8.18 -9.23
CA GLY A 167 21.74 -8.71 -8.23
C GLY A 167 20.57 -7.76 -7.95
N LEU A 168 19.49 -8.33 -7.42
CA LEU A 168 18.29 -7.61 -7.06
C LEU A 168 17.77 -8.09 -5.69
N ARG A 169 17.47 -7.13 -4.82
CA ARG A 169 16.76 -7.35 -3.56
C ARG A 169 15.54 -6.44 -3.50
N ILE A 170 14.36 -7.05 -3.55
CA ILE A 170 13.06 -6.34 -3.47
C ILE A 170 12.37 -6.64 -2.14
N GLY A 171 11.60 -5.67 -1.67
CA GLY A 171 10.55 -5.84 -0.66
C GLY A 171 9.18 -5.56 -1.29
N ALA A 172 8.11 -6.14 -0.75
CA ALA A 172 6.75 -5.87 -1.18
C ALA A 172 5.78 -5.99 0.00
N SER A 173 4.70 -5.20 -0.03
CA SER A 173 3.55 -5.32 0.87
C SER A 173 2.34 -4.64 0.24
N GLY A 174 1.14 -5.01 0.67
CA GLY A 174 -0.08 -4.19 0.66
C GLY A 174 -0.65 -4.06 2.07
N ASP A 175 -1.86 -3.52 2.19
CA ASP A 175 -2.78 -3.80 3.32
C ASP A 175 -2.38 -3.25 4.71
N TRP A 176 -1.89 -2.02 4.81
CA TRP A 176 -1.39 -1.51 6.10
C TRP A 176 -2.35 -0.64 6.90
N ARG A 177 -3.37 0.03 6.33
CA ARG A 177 -4.35 0.89 7.06
C ARG A 177 -3.76 1.99 7.95
N GLY A 178 -4.20 3.24 7.83
CA GLY A 178 -3.66 4.36 8.60
C GLY A 178 -3.69 4.19 10.14
N GLU A 179 -4.73 3.57 10.67
CA GLU A 179 -4.96 3.39 12.11
C GLU A 179 -4.11 2.29 12.75
N LEU A 180 -3.52 1.38 11.97
CA LEU A 180 -2.73 0.24 12.46
C LEU A 180 -1.24 0.55 12.65
N ARG A 181 -0.82 1.80 12.41
CA ARG A 181 0.54 2.28 12.68
C ARG A 181 1.00 1.94 14.11
N PRO A 182 2.30 1.66 14.33
CA PRO A 182 3.43 2.07 13.49
C PRO A 182 3.97 1.04 12.48
N TYR A 183 3.25 -0.04 12.15
CA TYR A 183 3.66 -1.07 11.17
C TYR A 183 4.94 -1.87 11.51
N PRO A 184 4.98 -2.62 12.62
CA PRO A 184 6.15 -3.42 13.01
C PRO A 184 6.67 -4.38 11.93
N ALA A 185 5.79 -4.87 11.04
CA ALA A 185 6.17 -5.75 9.93
C ALA A 185 7.20 -5.14 8.97
N LEU A 186 7.24 -3.80 8.87
CA LEU A 186 8.17 -3.07 8.00
C LEU A 186 9.44 -2.60 8.72
N ALA A 187 9.55 -2.83 10.04
CA ALA A 187 10.62 -2.26 10.87
C ALA A 187 12.03 -2.73 10.47
N ASN A 188 12.14 -3.87 9.80
CA ASN A 188 13.42 -4.42 9.37
C ASN A 188 13.87 -3.91 7.99
N VAL A 189 12.97 -3.30 7.20
CA VAL A 189 13.20 -2.94 5.80
C VAL A 189 14.37 -1.98 5.63
N PRO A 190 14.52 -0.88 6.41
CA PRO A 190 15.63 0.05 6.22
C PRO A 190 17.02 -0.58 6.38
N ALA A 191 17.13 -1.69 7.11
CA ALA A 191 18.38 -2.41 7.31
C ALA A 191 18.64 -3.49 6.24
N ARG A 192 17.73 -3.69 5.27
CA ARG A 192 17.87 -4.75 4.25
C ARG A 192 18.61 -4.31 2.99
N ASP A 193 18.93 -3.03 2.82
CA ASP A 193 19.59 -2.49 1.61
C ASP A 193 18.86 -2.99 0.34
N LEU A 194 17.57 -2.68 0.26
CA LEU A 194 16.73 -3.02 -0.88
C LEU A 194 17.08 -2.13 -2.08
N ASN A 195 16.95 -2.66 -3.30
CA ASN A 195 16.97 -1.85 -4.51
C ASN A 195 15.62 -1.17 -4.77
N LEU A 196 14.53 -1.78 -4.27
CA LEU A 196 13.15 -1.34 -4.48
C LEU A 196 12.24 -1.91 -3.38
N PHE A 197 11.24 -1.13 -2.97
CA PHE A 197 10.07 -1.59 -2.23
C PHE A 197 8.78 -1.38 -3.03
N ILE A 198 7.98 -2.44 -3.22
CA ILE A 198 6.72 -2.42 -3.98
C ILE A 198 5.53 -2.25 -3.03
N LYS A 199 4.66 -1.30 -3.34
CA LYS A 199 3.43 -0.98 -2.60
C LYS A 199 2.23 -1.41 -3.42
N LEU A 200 1.58 -2.50 -3.02
CA LEU A 200 0.54 -3.20 -3.76
C LEU A 200 -0.89 -2.73 -3.40
N GLY A 201 -1.05 -1.45 -3.07
CA GLY A 201 -2.36 -0.89 -2.70
C GLY A 201 -2.83 -1.18 -1.28
N ASP A 202 -4.09 -0.87 -1.01
CA ASP A 202 -4.73 -1.03 0.29
C ASP A 202 -4.04 -0.25 1.41
N THR A 203 -3.80 1.02 1.12
CA THR A 203 -2.98 1.89 1.96
C THR A 203 -3.83 2.64 2.97
N ILE A 204 -4.92 3.27 2.51
CA ILE A 204 -5.67 4.26 3.32
C ILE A 204 -7.02 3.79 3.84
N TYR A 205 -7.68 2.84 3.18
CA TYR A 205 -9.04 2.42 3.54
C TYR A 205 -9.98 3.62 3.64
N ALA A 206 -10.19 4.27 2.49
CA ALA A 206 -10.99 5.48 2.34
C ALA A 206 -12.46 5.30 2.78
N ASP A 207 -12.92 4.07 2.80
CA ASP A 207 -14.25 3.54 3.10
C ASP A 207 -14.35 2.86 4.48
N TYR A 208 -13.35 3.09 5.34
CA TYR A 208 -13.40 2.66 6.73
C TYR A 208 -13.13 3.84 7.68
N PRO A 209 -13.85 4.00 8.81
CA PRO A 209 -13.57 5.08 9.75
C PRO A 209 -12.18 4.96 10.39
N SER A 210 -11.47 6.07 10.51
CA SER A 210 -10.19 6.14 11.22
C SER A 210 -10.11 7.36 12.15
N PRO A 211 -9.13 7.44 13.06
CA PRO A 211 -8.93 8.62 13.91
C PRO A 211 -8.79 9.93 13.12
N ALA A 212 -8.14 9.93 11.96
CA ALA A 212 -8.00 11.13 11.12
C ALA A 212 -9.29 11.52 10.39
N VAL A 213 -10.08 10.53 9.97
CA VAL A 213 -11.33 10.71 9.22
C VAL A 213 -12.38 9.72 9.74
N PRO A 214 -13.28 10.13 10.65
CA PRO A 214 -14.28 9.26 11.26
C PRO A 214 -15.53 9.10 10.35
N LEU A 215 -15.30 8.83 9.06
CA LEU A 215 -16.35 8.63 8.05
C LEU A 215 -16.32 7.20 7.54
N THR A 216 -17.48 6.66 7.18
CA THR A 216 -17.60 5.34 6.54
C THR A 216 -17.29 5.37 5.05
N GLN A 217 -17.20 6.56 4.44
CA GLN A 217 -16.72 6.76 3.07
C GLN A 217 -16.14 8.16 2.97
N THR A 218 -14.91 8.24 2.49
CA THR A 218 -14.21 9.46 2.17
C THR A 218 -14.64 9.92 0.77
N THR A 219 -15.02 11.18 0.63
CA THR A 219 -15.48 11.72 -0.66
C THR A 219 -14.80 13.02 -1.05
N THR A 220 -14.17 13.73 -0.10
CA THR A 220 -13.53 15.02 -0.36
C THR A 220 -12.02 14.87 -0.45
N ILE A 221 -11.38 15.64 -1.34
CA ILE A 221 -9.91 15.66 -1.46
C ILE A 221 -9.22 15.97 -0.13
N THR A 222 -9.83 16.80 0.71
CA THR A 222 -9.32 17.13 2.05
C THR A 222 -9.25 15.89 2.93
N ASP A 223 -10.28 15.07 2.93
CA ASP A 223 -10.35 13.87 3.77
C ASP A 223 -9.49 12.73 3.20
N PHE A 224 -9.41 12.57 1.88
CA PHE A 224 -8.46 11.66 1.25
C PHE A 224 -7.01 12.00 1.62
N ARG A 225 -6.64 13.29 1.58
CA ARG A 225 -5.31 13.75 2.01
C ARG A 225 -5.07 13.53 3.51
N LYS A 226 -6.08 13.67 4.38
CA LYS A 226 -5.95 13.34 5.81
C LYS A 226 -5.69 11.85 6.02
N LYS A 227 -6.39 10.98 5.28
CA LYS A 227 -6.20 9.53 5.27
C LYS A 227 -4.79 9.14 4.81
N GLN A 228 -4.31 9.72 3.72
CA GLN A 228 -2.93 9.54 3.25
C GLN A 228 -1.91 10.03 4.30
N ASN A 229 -2.13 11.22 4.87
CA ASN A 229 -1.26 11.75 5.92
C ASN A 229 -1.27 10.90 7.20
N GLU A 230 -2.38 10.23 7.51
CA GLU A 230 -2.45 9.27 8.61
C GLU A 230 -1.45 8.14 8.37
N VAL A 231 -1.52 7.45 7.23
CA VAL A 231 -0.61 6.35 6.85
C VAL A 231 0.86 6.71 6.98
N TYR A 232 1.26 7.89 6.50
CA TYR A 232 2.66 8.31 6.53
C TYR A 232 3.01 9.19 7.72
N GLY A 233 2.16 9.28 8.73
CA GLY A 233 2.35 10.14 9.89
C GLY A 233 3.07 9.45 11.04
N LEU A 234 3.64 10.26 11.94
CA LEU A 234 4.22 9.78 13.20
C LEU A 234 3.14 9.17 14.13
N GLN A 235 3.43 8.01 14.71
CA GLN A 235 2.63 7.39 15.79
C GLN A 235 3.56 6.68 16.78
N GLN A 236 3.29 6.83 18.08
CA GLN A 236 4.13 6.23 19.14
C GLN A 236 5.63 6.56 18.98
N ALA A 237 5.92 7.81 18.63
CA ALA A 237 7.27 8.34 18.40
C ALA A 237 8.07 7.68 17.25
N ARG A 238 7.42 6.92 16.36
CA ARG A 238 8.05 6.38 15.14
C ARG A 238 7.20 6.59 13.90
N ASN A 239 7.88 6.72 12.77
CA ASN A 239 7.29 6.77 11.44
C ASN A 239 8.04 5.79 10.55
N ILE A 240 7.65 4.52 10.60
CA ILE A 240 8.37 3.46 9.88
C ILE A 240 8.32 3.67 8.38
N TRP A 241 7.24 4.21 7.83
CA TRP A 241 7.19 4.53 6.40
C TRP A 241 8.15 5.65 5.99
N ALA A 242 8.36 6.67 6.82
CA ALA A 242 9.37 7.68 6.53
C ALA A 242 10.78 7.07 6.50
N GLU A 243 11.07 6.10 7.38
CA GLU A 243 12.33 5.38 7.39
C GLU A 243 12.50 4.49 6.14
N VAL A 244 11.45 3.74 5.76
CA VAL A 244 11.45 2.90 4.56
C VAL A 244 11.69 3.75 3.32
N GLN A 245 10.90 4.81 3.12
CA GLN A 245 10.96 5.67 1.93
C GLN A 245 12.27 6.46 1.80
N ALA A 246 12.94 6.75 2.91
CA ALA A 246 14.27 7.36 2.88
C ALA A 246 15.39 6.35 2.56
N SER A 247 15.16 5.05 2.80
CA SER A 247 16.16 3.98 2.68
C SER A 247 16.14 3.21 1.36
N THR A 248 15.11 3.37 0.53
CA THR A 248 14.99 2.68 -0.76
C THR A 248 14.01 3.43 -1.64
N SER A 249 14.13 3.25 -2.96
CA SER A 249 13.09 3.67 -3.89
C SER A 249 11.81 2.86 -3.67
N VAL A 250 10.66 3.45 -4.01
CA VAL A 250 9.37 2.77 -4.00
C VAL A 250 8.70 2.79 -5.38
N LEU A 251 7.94 1.72 -5.66
CA LEU A 251 6.95 1.67 -6.75
C LEU A 251 5.59 1.43 -6.10
N ALA A 252 4.56 2.17 -6.52
CA ALA A 252 3.26 2.13 -5.88
C ALA A 252 2.12 2.09 -6.90
N VAL A 253 1.16 1.22 -6.63
CA VAL A 253 -0.11 1.13 -7.36
C VAL A 253 -1.26 1.11 -6.35
N ILE A 254 -2.46 1.42 -6.82
CA ILE A 254 -3.68 1.34 -6.02
C ILE A 254 -4.17 -0.10 -5.94
N ASP A 255 -4.98 -0.36 -4.93
CA ASP A 255 -6.00 -1.38 -4.90
C ASP A 255 -7.38 -0.70 -4.65
N ASP A 256 -8.41 -1.41 -4.21
CA ASP A 256 -9.76 -0.87 -4.05
C ASP A 256 -9.88 0.15 -2.93
N HIS A 257 -9.23 -0.08 -1.78
CA HIS A 257 -9.39 0.74 -0.58
C HIS A 257 -8.73 2.13 -0.68
N GLU A 258 -8.06 2.44 -1.78
CA GLU A 258 -7.73 3.81 -2.17
C GLU A 258 -8.96 4.65 -2.53
N VAL A 259 -10.08 4.02 -2.90
CA VAL A 259 -11.33 4.67 -3.31
C VAL A 259 -12.53 4.13 -2.51
N THR A 260 -12.91 2.87 -2.71
CA THR A 260 -14.01 2.18 -2.01
C THR A 260 -13.97 0.67 -2.30
N ASN A 261 -14.25 -0.18 -1.31
CA ASN A 261 -14.16 -1.64 -1.35
C ASN A 261 -14.62 -2.25 -2.71
N ASN A 262 -13.84 -3.12 -3.33
CA ASN A 262 -14.18 -3.89 -4.52
C ASN A 262 -14.68 -3.08 -5.73
N PHE A 263 -14.39 -1.78 -5.87
CA PHE A 263 -14.85 -1.02 -7.04
C PHE A 263 -14.30 -1.58 -8.36
N ALA A 264 -14.99 -1.34 -9.47
CA ALA A 264 -14.57 -1.79 -10.81
C ALA A 264 -14.53 -0.61 -11.78
N GLY A 265 -13.35 0.00 -11.95
CA GLY A 265 -13.21 1.26 -12.70
C GLY A 265 -13.71 1.20 -14.14
N GLY A 266 -13.57 0.05 -14.80
CA GLY A 266 -14.03 -0.16 -16.19
C GLY A 266 -15.51 -0.52 -16.33
N ALA A 267 -16.28 -0.58 -15.24
CA ALA A 267 -17.74 -0.76 -15.27
C ALA A 267 -18.47 0.59 -15.41
N THR A 268 -19.71 0.56 -15.90
CA THR A 268 -20.52 1.79 -15.96
C THR A 268 -20.95 2.22 -14.56
N ALA A 269 -20.97 3.54 -14.30
CA ALA A 269 -21.22 4.08 -12.97
C ALA A 269 -22.58 3.67 -12.37
N ASP A 270 -23.60 3.44 -13.21
CA ASP A 270 -24.93 3.00 -12.79
C ASP A 270 -24.99 1.56 -12.23
N THR A 271 -23.92 0.78 -12.38
CA THR A 271 -23.82 -0.58 -11.82
C THR A 271 -23.46 -0.61 -10.34
N ASP A 272 -23.00 0.52 -9.78
CA ASP A 272 -22.56 0.61 -8.39
C ASP A 272 -23.12 1.88 -7.71
N PRO A 273 -24.09 1.75 -6.79
CA PRO A 273 -24.77 2.89 -6.17
C PRO A 273 -23.88 3.73 -5.24
N ARG A 274 -22.64 3.32 -4.99
CA ARG A 274 -21.65 4.10 -4.23
C ARG A 274 -21.07 5.25 -5.04
N PHE A 275 -21.18 5.17 -6.37
CA PHE A 275 -20.83 6.25 -7.29
C PHE A 275 -22.12 7.02 -7.64
N PRO A 276 -22.19 8.33 -7.37
CA PRO A 276 -23.43 9.09 -7.58
C PRO A 276 -23.75 9.35 -9.06
N GLU A 277 -22.78 9.26 -9.95
CA GLU A 277 -22.95 9.42 -11.38
C GLU A 277 -23.74 8.25 -12.00
N THR A 278 -24.53 8.55 -13.04
CA THR A 278 -25.43 7.55 -13.70
C THR A 278 -25.04 7.28 -15.16
N THR A 279 -23.95 7.90 -15.63
CA THR A 279 -23.42 7.80 -16.98
C THR A 279 -21.91 7.81 -16.94
N GLY A 280 -21.25 7.23 -17.94
CA GLY A 280 -19.79 7.10 -17.95
C GLY A 280 -19.33 5.86 -17.18
N LEU A 281 -18.02 5.67 -17.12
CA LEU A 281 -17.39 4.60 -16.39
C LEU A 281 -17.10 5.03 -14.95
N ILE A 282 -16.87 4.07 -14.06
CA ILE A 282 -16.53 4.35 -12.66
C ILE A 282 -15.20 5.11 -12.55
N ASN A 283 -14.24 4.85 -13.45
CA ASN A 283 -13.00 5.62 -13.52
C ASN A 283 -13.17 7.07 -14.02
N ASP A 284 -14.32 7.45 -14.58
CA ASP A 284 -14.64 8.85 -14.88
C ASP A 284 -15.25 9.62 -13.69
N THR A 285 -15.55 8.93 -12.58
CA THR A 285 -16.35 9.50 -11.49
C THR A 285 -15.54 10.42 -10.59
N ALA A 286 -16.20 11.40 -9.97
CA ALA A 286 -15.55 12.32 -9.06
C ALA A 286 -14.92 11.61 -7.85
N LEU A 287 -15.52 10.52 -7.37
CA LEU A 287 -15.00 9.76 -6.24
C LEU A 287 -13.68 9.05 -6.58
N PHE A 288 -13.63 8.35 -7.72
CA PHE A 288 -12.42 7.70 -8.21
C PHE A 288 -11.31 8.73 -8.44
N GLU A 289 -11.58 9.79 -9.18
CA GLU A 289 -10.60 10.81 -9.53
C GLU A 289 -10.03 11.52 -8.30
N THR A 290 -10.88 11.80 -7.30
CA THR A 290 -10.43 12.42 -6.05
C THR A 290 -9.53 11.49 -5.23
N GLY A 291 -9.87 10.20 -5.16
CA GLY A 291 -9.07 9.19 -4.47
C GLY A 291 -7.71 8.99 -5.15
N LEU A 292 -7.72 8.84 -6.48
CA LEU A 292 -6.54 8.65 -7.29
C LEU A 292 -5.63 9.88 -7.30
N GLN A 293 -6.19 11.09 -7.32
CA GLN A 293 -5.44 12.33 -7.14
C GLN A 293 -4.66 12.30 -5.81
N ALA A 294 -5.33 12.01 -4.70
CA ALA A 294 -4.67 11.99 -3.39
C ALA A 294 -3.60 10.88 -3.31
N PHE A 295 -3.86 9.71 -3.90
CA PHE A 295 -2.89 8.63 -3.99
C PHE A 295 -1.63 9.06 -4.75
N GLN A 296 -1.79 9.66 -5.94
CA GLN A 296 -0.66 10.18 -6.71
C GLN A 296 0.08 11.30 -5.98
N GLU A 297 -0.62 12.18 -5.26
CA GLU A 297 0.01 13.26 -4.49
C GLU A 297 0.91 12.72 -3.36
N TYR A 298 0.48 11.67 -2.66
CA TYR A 298 1.15 11.13 -1.47
C TYR A 298 2.12 9.97 -1.76
N ASN A 299 2.31 9.61 -3.03
CA ASN A 299 3.33 8.67 -3.46
C ASN A 299 4.29 9.36 -4.45
N PRO A 300 5.59 9.00 -4.46
CA PRO A 300 6.57 9.52 -5.43
C PRO A 300 6.37 8.88 -6.82
N ILE A 301 5.21 9.12 -7.44
CA ILE A 301 4.80 8.59 -8.73
C ILE A 301 4.96 9.70 -9.79
N HIS A 302 5.53 9.33 -10.94
CA HIS A 302 5.57 10.16 -12.14
C HIS A 302 4.19 10.11 -12.80
N SER A 303 3.52 11.26 -12.91
CA SER A 303 2.21 11.34 -13.55
C SER A 303 2.33 11.03 -15.04
N GLN A 304 1.70 9.93 -15.45
CA GLN A 304 1.58 9.48 -16.83
C GLN A 304 0.10 9.30 -17.15
N VAL A 305 -0.28 9.51 -18.40
CA VAL A 305 -1.65 9.39 -18.90
C VAL A 305 -1.62 8.55 -20.16
N TYR A 306 -2.53 7.59 -20.26
CA TYR A 306 -2.75 6.85 -21.49
C TYR A 306 -3.31 7.78 -22.56
N SER A 307 -2.78 7.70 -23.78
CA SER A 307 -3.22 8.55 -24.87
C SER A 307 -3.24 7.81 -26.18
N THR A 308 -4.23 8.11 -27.02
CA THR A 308 -4.43 7.50 -28.33
C THR A 308 -4.54 5.97 -28.24
N THR A 309 -5.18 5.45 -27.20
CA THR A 309 -5.32 3.98 -27.01
C THR A 309 -6.34 3.37 -27.97
N GLY A 310 -7.33 4.17 -28.40
CA GLY A 310 -8.50 3.70 -29.15
C GLY A 310 -9.52 2.95 -28.29
N ASP A 311 -9.33 2.93 -26.97
CA ASP A 311 -10.20 2.28 -25.99
C ASP A 311 -10.69 3.32 -24.98
N ALA A 312 -12.00 3.60 -24.99
CA ALA A 312 -12.62 4.59 -24.11
C ALA A 312 -12.45 4.29 -22.61
N ARG A 313 -12.16 3.04 -22.25
CA ARG A 313 -11.87 2.64 -20.87
C ARG A 313 -10.55 3.18 -20.35
N THR A 314 -9.60 3.44 -21.24
CA THR A 314 -8.22 3.74 -20.88
C THR A 314 -7.72 5.05 -21.51
N ASP A 315 -8.31 5.53 -22.59
CA ASP A 315 -7.87 6.78 -23.24
C ASP A 315 -8.12 8.00 -22.33
N GLY A 316 -7.07 8.79 -22.08
CA GLY A 316 -7.16 9.95 -21.18
C GLY A 316 -7.01 9.62 -19.70
N GLU A 317 -6.94 8.33 -19.34
CA GLU A 317 -6.86 7.87 -17.96
C GLU A 317 -5.42 7.89 -17.42
N VAL A 318 -5.30 8.00 -16.10
CA VAL A 318 -4.02 7.89 -15.40
C VAL A 318 -3.39 6.52 -15.68
N ASN A 319 -2.12 6.53 -16.07
CA ASN A 319 -1.34 5.32 -16.29
C ASN A 319 -0.47 5.01 -15.07
N LEU A 320 -0.87 4.02 -14.28
CA LEU A 320 -0.10 3.48 -13.16
C LEU A 320 0.77 2.27 -13.53
N TYR A 321 0.64 1.73 -14.74
CA TYR A 321 1.44 0.60 -15.19
C TYR A 321 2.92 0.99 -15.26
N ARG A 322 3.81 0.13 -14.77
CA ARG A 322 5.27 0.32 -14.86
C ARG A 322 5.96 -0.95 -15.33
N HIS A 323 6.80 -0.82 -16.35
CA HIS A 323 7.81 -1.80 -16.72
C HIS A 323 9.20 -1.24 -16.37
N ARG A 324 10.00 -1.97 -15.59
CA ARG A 324 11.37 -1.61 -15.20
C ARG A 324 12.30 -2.81 -15.27
N THR A 325 13.42 -2.68 -15.97
CA THR A 325 14.50 -3.68 -15.94
C THR A 325 15.55 -3.31 -14.90
N TYR A 326 16.06 -4.31 -14.19
CA TYR A 326 17.17 -4.22 -13.24
C TYR A 326 18.32 -5.03 -13.80
N GLY A 327 19.01 -4.42 -14.77
CA GLY A 327 19.99 -5.14 -15.57
C GLY A 327 19.38 -6.37 -16.26
N SER A 328 20.18 -7.43 -16.38
CA SER A 328 19.73 -8.76 -16.81
C SER A 328 19.23 -9.64 -15.66
N ASP A 329 19.23 -9.14 -14.42
CA ASP A 329 18.75 -9.88 -13.25
C ASP A 329 17.24 -10.07 -13.30
N ALA A 330 16.48 -8.99 -13.46
CA ALA A 330 15.01 -9.07 -13.44
C ALA A 330 14.31 -7.91 -14.16
N ALA A 331 13.06 -8.15 -14.54
CA ALA A 331 12.09 -7.12 -14.93
C ALA A 331 10.95 -7.10 -13.91
N ILE A 332 10.49 -5.91 -13.55
CA ILE A 332 9.32 -5.66 -12.71
C ILE A 332 8.21 -5.09 -13.59
N PHE A 333 7.02 -5.69 -13.49
CA PHE A 333 5.79 -5.26 -14.15
C PHE A 333 4.78 -4.92 -13.06
N LEU A 334 4.55 -3.63 -12.79
CA LEU A 334 3.58 -3.17 -11.80
C LEU A 334 2.23 -2.94 -12.51
N LEU A 335 1.20 -3.68 -12.11
CA LEU A 335 -0.11 -3.67 -12.75
C LEU A 335 -1.15 -2.90 -11.93
N ASP A 336 -2.02 -2.18 -12.62
CA ASP A 336 -3.27 -1.64 -12.08
C ASP A 336 -4.41 -2.64 -12.31
N ALA A 337 -4.92 -3.23 -11.24
CA ALA A 337 -5.99 -4.23 -11.32
C ALA A 337 -7.39 -3.66 -11.01
N ARG A 338 -7.55 -2.34 -10.82
CA ARG A 338 -8.84 -1.73 -10.41
C ARG A 338 -9.37 -0.71 -11.39
N SER A 339 -8.52 0.13 -11.99
CA SER A 339 -8.96 1.26 -12.82
C SER A 339 -9.71 0.83 -14.08
N PHE A 340 -9.43 -0.37 -14.61
CA PHE A 340 -9.92 -0.79 -15.93
C PHE A 340 -10.70 -2.11 -15.92
N ARG A 341 -10.89 -2.75 -14.76
CA ARG A 341 -11.59 -4.04 -14.71
C ARG A 341 -13.08 -3.92 -14.97
N ASP A 342 -13.66 -4.97 -15.52
CA ASP A 342 -15.11 -5.11 -15.61
C ASP A 342 -15.76 -5.25 -14.23
N GLN A 343 -17.09 -5.09 -14.19
CA GLN A 343 -17.87 -5.39 -13.00
C GLN A 343 -17.67 -6.84 -12.54
N ALA A 344 -17.43 -7.05 -11.25
CA ALA A 344 -17.35 -8.37 -10.64
C ALA A 344 -18.64 -9.20 -10.91
N ILE A 345 -18.48 -10.51 -11.11
CA ILE A 345 -19.62 -11.43 -11.23
C ILE A 345 -20.28 -11.65 -9.87
N ALA A 346 -21.51 -12.19 -9.87
CA ALA A 346 -22.17 -12.47 -8.61
C ALA A 346 -21.37 -13.53 -7.81
N PRO A 347 -21.10 -13.29 -6.50
CA PRO A 347 -20.28 -14.16 -5.67
C PRO A 347 -20.88 -15.56 -5.54
N ILE A 348 -20.04 -16.53 -5.17
CA ILE A 348 -20.52 -17.88 -4.82
C ILE A 348 -21.11 -17.81 -3.41
N ASN A 349 -22.40 -18.12 -3.28
CA ASN A 349 -23.00 -18.18 -1.96
C ASN A 349 -22.49 -19.41 -1.19
N ALA A 350 -21.79 -19.18 -0.08
CA ALA A 350 -21.28 -20.25 0.79
C ALA A 350 -22.39 -21.15 1.36
N ALA A 351 -23.63 -20.67 1.46
CA ALA A 351 -24.77 -21.47 1.89
C ALA A 351 -25.30 -22.41 0.79
N ASN A 352 -25.00 -22.13 -0.49
CA ASN A 352 -25.43 -22.97 -1.61
C ASN A 352 -24.41 -23.01 -2.77
N PRO A 353 -23.17 -23.47 -2.52
CA PRO A 353 -22.09 -23.40 -3.50
C PRO A 353 -22.35 -24.30 -4.72
N PHE A 354 -23.11 -25.38 -4.57
CA PHE A 354 -23.38 -26.33 -5.66
C PHE A 354 -24.25 -25.75 -6.78
N LEU A 355 -25.15 -24.81 -6.46
CA LEU A 355 -25.97 -24.14 -7.47
C LEU A 355 -25.21 -22.99 -8.14
N ASP A 356 -24.42 -22.25 -7.37
CA ASP A 356 -23.75 -21.05 -7.87
C ASP A 356 -22.43 -21.35 -8.59
N LEU A 357 -21.72 -22.42 -8.25
CA LEU A 357 -20.41 -22.72 -8.84
C LEU A 357 -20.48 -22.92 -10.36
N PRO A 358 -21.44 -23.67 -10.95
CA PRO A 358 -21.54 -23.77 -12.40
C PRO A 358 -21.81 -22.42 -13.08
N ARG A 359 -22.63 -21.56 -12.48
CA ARG A 359 -22.88 -20.19 -12.97
C ARG A 359 -21.59 -19.37 -12.92
N PHE A 360 -20.93 -19.33 -11.77
CA PHE A 360 -19.69 -18.58 -11.56
C PHE A 360 -18.61 -19.00 -12.57
N VAL A 361 -18.41 -20.30 -12.77
CA VAL A 361 -17.47 -20.81 -13.78
C VAL A 361 -17.90 -20.38 -15.18
N GLY A 362 -19.19 -20.50 -15.53
CA GLY A 362 -19.69 -20.05 -16.83
C GLY A 362 -19.51 -18.55 -17.07
N GLU A 363 -19.70 -17.71 -16.05
CA GLU A 363 -19.59 -16.26 -16.15
C GLU A 363 -18.12 -15.77 -16.13
N SER A 364 -17.25 -16.39 -15.33
CA SER A 364 -15.82 -16.03 -15.25
C SER A 364 -15.04 -16.34 -16.53
N PHE A 365 -15.48 -17.34 -17.31
CA PHE A 365 -14.93 -17.67 -18.63
C PHE A 365 -15.62 -16.97 -19.80
N GLN A 366 -16.50 -15.98 -19.56
CA GLN A 366 -17.11 -15.22 -20.65
C GLN A 366 -16.02 -14.49 -21.47
N PRO A 367 -15.95 -14.69 -22.79
CA PRO A 367 -14.97 -14.04 -23.63
C PRO A 367 -15.05 -12.52 -23.53
N GLY A 368 -13.90 -11.86 -23.41
CA GLY A 368 -13.80 -10.41 -23.32
C GLY A 368 -13.92 -9.85 -21.89
N ARG A 369 -14.22 -10.67 -20.88
CA ARG A 369 -14.09 -10.24 -19.48
C ARG A 369 -12.64 -9.95 -19.13
N THR A 370 -12.38 -8.83 -18.48
CA THR A 370 -11.02 -8.34 -18.20
C THR A 370 -10.89 -7.74 -16.79
N LEU A 371 -9.77 -8.02 -16.15
CA LEU A 371 -9.32 -7.40 -14.90
C LEU A 371 -8.36 -6.24 -15.18
N LEU A 372 -7.48 -6.38 -16.17
CA LEU A 372 -6.42 -5.40 -16.44
C LEU A 372 -6.83 -4.32 -17.45
N GLY A 373 -7.88 -4.55 -18.22
CA GLY A 373 -8.18 -3.80 -19.45
C GLY A 373 -7.29 -4.26 -20.63
N ALA A 374 -7.86 -4.23 -21.84
CA ALA A 374 -7.19 -4.75 -23.04
C ALA A 374 -5.87 -4.03 -23.36
N THR A 375 -5.84 -2.70 -23.17
CA THR A 375 -4.65 -1.87 -23.41
C THR A 375 -3.48 -2.28 -22.52
N GLN A 376 -3.70 -2.38 -21.20
CA GLN A 376 -2.65 -2.77 -20.25
C GLN A 376 -2.25 -4.24 -20.43
N LEU A 377 -3.20 -5.15 -20.68
CA LEU A 377 -2.88 -6.56 -20.93
C LEU A 377 -1.98 -6.73 -22.16
N ALA A 378 -2.28 -6.01 -23.26
CA ALA A 378 -1.47 -6.04 -24.47
C ALA A 378 -0.06 -5.49 -24.22
N GLN A 379 0.05 -4.42 -23.43
CA GLN A 379 1.33 -3.85 -23.05
C GLN A 379 2.14 -4.81 -22.17
N LEU A 380 1.53 -5.42 -21.15
CA LEU A 380 2.17 -6.45 -20.32
C LEU A 380 2.72 -7.60 -21.16
N LYS A 381 1.94 -8.13 -22.11
CA LYS A 381 2.37 -9.21 -23.00
C LYS A 381 3.56 -8.80 -23.87
N THR A 382 3.55 -7.58 -24.39
CA THR A 382 4.66 -7.02 -25.19
C THR A 382 5.92 -6.89 -24.33
N ASP A 383 5.81 -6.28 -23.15
CA ASP A 383 6.94 -6.08 -22.26
C ASP A 383 7.50 -7.42 -21.73
N LEU A 384 6.67 -8.43 -21.51
CA LEU A 384 7.11 -9.79 -21.14
C LEU A 384 7.93 -10.44 -22.26
N LEU A 385 7.50 -10.30 -23.52
CA LEU A 385 8.27 -10.76 -24.68
C LEU A 385 9.60 -10.01 -24.81
N ASP A 386 9.57 -8.69 -24.64
CA ASP A 386 10.77 -7.85 -24.73
C ASP A 386 11.78 -8.24 -23.64
N ALA A 387 11.34 -8.44 -22.39
CA ALA A 387 12.20 -8.91 -21.31
C ALA A 387 12.77 -10.31 -21.58
N GLN A 388 11.96 -11.22 -22.13
CA GLN A 388 12.43 -12.56 -22.53
C GLN A 388 13.47 -12.48 -23.65
N ALA A 389 13.21 -11.70 -24.70
CA ALA A 389 14.11 -11.51 -25.83
C ALA A 389 15.42 -10.83 -25.42
N ALA A 390 15.36 -9.91 -24.46
CA ALA A 390 16.50 -9.24 -23.86
C ALA A 390 17.35 -10.13 -22.93
N GLY A 391 16.94 -11.38 -22.69
CA GLY A 391 17.65 -12.31 -21.81
C GLY A 391 17.56 -11.94 -20.33
N VAL A 392 16.51 -11.21 -19.92
CA VAL A 392 16.27 -10.88 -18.52
C VAL A 392 15.84 -12.15 -17.77
N THR A 393 16.55 -12.45 -16.67
CA THR A 393 16.45 -13.75 -16.00
C THR A 393 15.09 -13.94 -15.34
N TRP A 394 14.67 -13.04 -14.46
CA TRP A 394 13.41 -13.12 -13.71
C TRP A 394 12.37 -12.10 -14.20
N LYS A 395 11.09 -12.46 -14.20
CA LYS A 395 9.98 -11.54 -14.53
C LYS A 395 9.04 -11.50 -13.33
N PHE A 396 9.06 -10.40 -12.56
CA PHE A 396 8.17 -10.22 -11.41
C PHE A 396 6.95 -9.40 -11.82
N VAL A 397 5.80 -10.06 -11.92
CA VAL A 397 4.51 -9.41 -12.18
C VAL A 397 3.88 -9.05 -10.84
N ALA A 398 3.99 -7.78 -10.47
CA ALA A 398 3.43 -7.21 -9.25
C ALA A 398 2.01 -6.71 -9.51
N VAL A 399 1.04 -7.29 -8.83
CA VAL A 399 -0.39 -7.02 -9.03
C VAL A 399 -1.09 -7.02 -7.67
N PRO A 400 -1.94 -6.04 -7.33
CA PRO A 400 -2.63 -6.00 -6.03
C PRO A 400 -3.40 -7.30 -5.74
N GLU A 401 -4.17 -7.73 -6.74
CA GLU A 401 -5.08 -8.87 -6.69
C GLU A 401 -4.35 -10.22 -6.90
N PRO A 402 -4.56 -11.23 -6.03
CA PRO A 402 -3.98 -12.55 -6.22
C PRO A 402 -4.41 -13.23 -7.53
N ILE A 403 -3.43 -13.73 -8.28
CA ILE A 403 -3.66 -14.54 -9.48
C ILE A 403 -3.89 -16.03 -9.17
N GLN A 404 -3.62 -16.43 -7.93
CA GLN A 404 -3.86 -17.78 -7.42
C GLN A 404 -5.32 -18.18 -7.50
N LEU A 405 -5.58 -19.49 -7.55
CA LEU A 405 -6.92 -20.04 -7.29
C LEU A 405 -7.01 -20.37 -5.79
N LEU A 406 -7.58 -19.45 -5.00
CA LEU A 406 -7.66 -19.52 -3.53
C LEU A 406 -8.99 -20.10 -3.02
N GLY A 407 -9.89 -20.41 -3.95
CA GLY A 407 -11.19 -21.02 -3.64
C GLY A 407 -12.32 -20.00 -3.72
N PRO A 408 -13.56 -20.43 -3.43
CA PRO A 408 -14.76 -19.70 -3.82
C PRO A 408 -15.03 -18.41 -3.04
N ALA A 409 -14.44 -18.22 -1.87
CA ALA A 409 -14.65 -17.04 -1.05
C ALA A 409 -13.90 -15.83 -1.64
N GLY A 410 -14.61 -14.79 -2.04
CA GLY A 410 -14.03 -13.59 -2.68
C GLY A 410 -13.48 -13.84 -4.08
N ALA A 411 -13.83 -14.96 -4.70
CA ALA A 411 -13.32 -15.33 -6.02
C ALA A 411 -13.76 -14.35 -7.11
N GLU A 412 -14.91 -13.71 -6.94
CA GLU A 412 -15.48 -12.72 -7.86
C GLU A 412 -14.63 -11.46 -8.02
N ASP A 413 -13.81 -11.13 -7.01
CA ASP A 413 -13.00 -9.92 -6.98
C ASP A 413 -11.60 -10.14 -7.56
N ARG A 414 -11.09 -11.37 -7.38
CA ARG A 414 -9.76 -11.82 -7.85
C ARG A 414 -9.79 -12.36 -9.27
N PHE A 415 -8.64 -12.79 -9.78
CA PHE A 415 -8.51 -13.40 -11.12
C PHE A 415 -9.42 -14.62 -11.36
N GLU A 416 -9.93 -15.29 -10.33
CA GLU A 416 -10.93 -16.35 -10.50
C GLU A 416 -12.25 -15.85 -11.14
N GLY A 417 -12.67 -14.61 -10.85
CA GLY A 417 -13.83 -13.95 -11.46
C GLY A 417 -13.58 -13.45 -12.89
N TYR A 418 -12.32 -13.46 -13.32
CA TYR A 418 -11.84 -13.03 -14.64
C TYR A 418 -11.03 -14.15 -15.29
N ALA A 419 -11.50 -15.40 -15.13
CA ALA A 419 -10.79 -16.61 -15.55
C ALA A 419 -10.43 -16.65 -17.04
N ALA A 420 -11.23 -16.00 -17.91
CA ALA A 420 -10.90 -15.84 -19.33
C ALA A 420 -9.56 -15.11 -19.54
N GLU A 421 -9.41 -13.91 -18.99
CA GLU A 421 -8.16 -13.13 -19.09
C GLU A 421 -7.00 -13.79 -18.34
N ARG A 422 -7.26 -14.37 -17.16
CA ARG A 422 -6.26 -15.15 -16.42
C ARG A 422 -5.67 -16.25 -17.30
N THR A 423 -6.54 -17.03 -17.94
CA THR A 423 -6.14 -18.13 -18.83
C THR A 423 -5.38 -17.60 -20.03
N GLU A 424 -5.86 -16.53 -20.65
CA GLU A 424 -5.20 -15.89 -21.78
C GLU A 424 -3.76 -15.43 -21.45
N LEU A 425 -3.55 -14.83 -20.27
CA LEU A 425 -2.22 -14.39 -19.84
C LEU A 425 -1.29 -15.57 -19.54
N LEU A 426 -1.76 -16.57 -18.80
CA LEU A 426 -0.94 -17.73 -18.45
C LEU A 426 -0.61 -18.59 -19.69
N ASP A 427 -1.59 -18.80 -20.58
CA ASP A 427 -1.37 -19.49 -21.85
C ASP A 427 -0.39 -18.72 -22.73
N PHE A 428 -0.48 -17.39 -22.77
CA PHE A 428 0.48 -16.57 -23.50
C PHE A 428 1.92 -16.76 -22.99
N ILE A 429 2.11 -16.77 -21.66
CA ILE A 429 3.42 -17.02 -21.03
C ILE A 429 3.96 -18.39 -21.44
N VAL A 430 3.11 -19.44 -21.37
CA VAL A 430 3.50 -20.82 -21.73
C VAL A 430 3.81 -20.95 -23.22
N GLN A 431 2.94 -20.44 -24.10
CA GLN A 431 3.08 -20.58 -25.55
C GLN A 431 4.30 -19.84 -26.10
N ASN A 432 4.72 -18.76 -25.46
CA ASN A 432 5.90 -17.98 -25.84
C ASN A 432 7.16 -18.36 -25.05
N GLU A 433 7.11 -19.45 -24.27
CA GLU A 433 8.23 -19.97 -23.48
C GLU A 433 8.87 -18.89 -22.59
N ILE A 434 8.05 -18.03 -21.99
CA ILE A 434 8.51 -16.94 -21.11
C ILE A 434 8.86 -17.56 -19.75
N LEU A 435 10.15 -17.62 -19.45
CA LEU A 435 10.65 -18.34 -18.28
C LEU A 435 10.76 -17.45 -17.04
N ASN A 436 10.72 -18.08 -15.86
CA ASN A 436 10.94 -17.46 -14.54
C ASN A 436 9.99 -16.31 -14.23
N VAL A 437 8.71 -16.48 -14.55
CA VAL A 437 7.65 -15.54 -14.17
C VAL A 437 7.21 -15.81 -12.74
N VAL A 438 7.20 -14.76 -11.91
CA VAL A 438 6.77 -14.79 -10.51
C VAL A 438 5.72 -13.71 -10.32
N PHE A 439 4.54 -14.09 -9.83
CA PHE A 439 3.51 -13.14 -9.46
C PHE A 439 3.66 -12.75 -7.98
N VAL A 440 3.60 -11.45 -7.69
CA VAL A 440 3.70 -10.90 -6.33
C VAL A 440 2.42 -10.11 -6.06
N ALA A 441 1.64 -10.53 -5.07
CA ALA A 441 0.31 -10.01 -4.79
C ALA A 441 0.02 -9.76 -3.31
N ALA A 442 -1.09 -9.07 -3.04
CA ALA A 442 -1.56 -8.60 -1.73
C ALA A 442 -3.06 -8.97 -1.56
N ASP A 443 -3.89 -8.08 -0.98
CA ASP A 443 -5.36 -8.16 -0.75
C ASP A 443 -5.82 -9.28 0.20
N TYR A 444 -5.32 -10.50 0.04
CA TYR A 444 -5.78 -11.68 0.76
C TYR A 444 -5.51 -11.65 2.29
N HIS A 445 -4.78 -10.68 2.80
CA HIS A 445 -4.38 -10.56 4.22
C HIS A 445 -3.70 -11.82 4.79
N GLY A 446 -2.89 -12.47 3.96
CA GLY A 446 -2.14 -13.67 4.32
C GLY A 446 -0.90 -13.87 3.45
N THR A 447 -0.04 -14.81 3.84
CA THR A 447 1.13 -15.18 3.03
C THR A 447 0.90 -16.56 2.42
N ILE A 448 0.85 -16.61 1.09
CA ILE A 448 0.67 -17.85 0.30
C ILE A 448 1.76 -17.92 -0.76
N VAL A 449 2.29 -19.12 -0.98
CA VAL A 449 3.23 -19.42 -2.06
C VAL A 449 2.81 -20.71 -2.73
N ASN A 450 2.63 -20.69 -4.05
CA ASN A 450 2.25 -21.83 -4.86
C ASN A 450 2.77 -21.68 -6.30
N ASN A 451 2.73 -22.78 -7.04
CA ASN A 451 2.90 -22.75 -8.48
C ASN A 451 1.53 -22.48 -9.14
N LEU A 452 1.55 -21.76 -10.26
CA LEU A 452 0.37 -21.44 -11.06
C LEU A 452 0.18 -22.40 -12.23
#